data_AF-A0A1I2G496-F1
#
_entry.id   AF-A0A1I2G496-F1
#
_cell.length_a   1.000
_cell.length_b   1.000
_cell.length_c   1.000
_cell.angle_alpha   90.00
_cell.angle_beta   90.00
_cell.angle_gamma   90.00
#
_symmetry.space_group_name_H-M   'P 1'
#
loop_
_entity.id
_entity.type
_entity.pdbx_description
1 polymer ?
#
loop_
_entity_poly.entity_id
_entity_poly.type
_entity_poly.pdbx_seq_one_letter_code
_entity_poly.pdbx_strand_id
1 'polypeptide(L)'
;MSRVAVVAAAAGVAAAVNLVVHLGGRLAGGDFRFTTPSGPARVDAVTVAGFSVIPLVAGLAVAALLAPRAGWVVRAAQIAGPLLAVATIAGMTLPADFDTISTVSLALCHLTLVPIIVVAAAALGRSRVTAEAVP
;
A
#
# COMPACT_ATOMS: atom_id res chain seq x y z
N MET A 1 13.16 -2.35 16.29
CA MET A 1 13.35 -1.54 15.06
C MET A 1 12.86 -0.13 15.34
N SER A 2 13.52 0.90 14.79
CA SER A 2 12.98 2.27 14.87
C SER A 2 11.71 2.41 14.04
N ARG A 3 10.85 3.39 14.33
CA ARG A 3 9.64 3.64 13.54
C ARG A 3 9.96 3.92 12.08
N VAL A 4 11.04 4.68 11.83
CA VAL A 4 11.56 4.95 10.48
C VAL A 4 11.91 3.65 9.77
N ALA A 5 12.58 2.71 10.45
CA ALA A 5 12.91 1.42 9.86
C ALA A 5 11.65 0.59 9.54
N VAL A 6 10.61 0.64 10.37
CA VAL A 6 9.32 -0.04 10.08
C VAL A 6 8.67 0.54 8.82
N VAL A 7 8.60 1.87 8.71
CA VAL A 7 8.01 2.54 7.54
C VAL A 7 8.81 2.23 6.27
N ALA A 8 10.15 2.34 6.33
CA ALA A 8 11.03 2.07 5.20
C ALA A 8 10.95 0.61 4.75
N ALA A 9 10.93 -0.35 5.69
CA ALA A 9 10.78 -1.76 5.38
C ALA A 9 9.42 -2.05 4.74
N ALA A 10 8.34 -1.50 5.27
CA ALA A 10 6.99 -1.66 4.69
C ALA A 10 6.92 -1.10 3.26
N ALA A 11 7.49 0.07 3.02
CA ALA A 11 7.58 0.68 1.69
C ALA A 11 8.39 -0.18 0.71
N GLY A 12 9.55 -0.67 1.13
CA GLY A 12 10.39 -1.53 0.31
C GLY A 12 9.71 -2.86 -0.06
N VAL A 13 9.08 -3.51 0.92
CA VAL A 13 8.31 -4.74 0.69
C VAL A 13 7.13 -4.50 -0.24
N ALA A 14 6.37 -3.42 -0.03
CA ALA A 14 5.24 -3.07 -0.90
C ALA A 14 5.67 -2.85 -2.35
N ALA A 15 6.72 -2.07 -2.57
CA ALA A 15 7.27 -1.85 -3.91
C ALA A 15 7.72 -3.17 -4.55
N ALA A 16 8.51 -3.98 -3.84
CA ALA A 16 9.03 -5.23 -4.37
C ALA A 16 7.92 -6.21 -4.74
N VAL A 17 6.96 -6.46 -3.84
CA VAL A 17 5.84 -7.38 -4.09
C VAL A 17 4.98 -6.91 -5.25
N ASN A 18 4.64 -5.62 -5.30
CA ASN A 18 3.77 -5.10 -6.35
C ASN A 18 4.46 -5.06 -7.71
N LEU A 19 5.78 -4.83 -7.75
CA LEU A 19 6.55 -4.97 -8.98
C LEU A 19 6.58 -6.41 -9.48
N VAL A 20 6.67 -7.40 -8.59
CA VAL A 20 6.58 -8.82 -8.96
C VAL A 20 5.20 -9.16 -9.52
N VAL A 21 4.12 -8.71 -8.87
CA VAL A 21 2.75 -8.91 -9.37
C VAL A 21 2.55 -8.25 -10.74
N HIS A 22 3.00 -6.99 -10.89
CA HIS A 22 2.94 -6.28 -12.15
C HIS A 22 3.72 -6.99 -13.26
N LEU A 23 4.96 -7.41 -12.98
CA LEU A 23 5.77 -8.19 -13.93
C LEU A 23 5.06 -9.49 -14.33
N GLY A 24 4.45 -10.20 -13.36
CA GLY A 24 3.63 -11.38 -13.64
C GLY A 24 2.48 -11.08 -14.59
N GLY A 25 1.74 -9.99 -14.36
CA GLY A 25 0.66 -9.56 -15.25
C GLY A 25 1.15 -9.19 -16.66
N ARG A 26 2.32 -8.55 -16.76
CA ARG A 26 2.96 -8.24 -18.05
C ARG A 26 3.34 -9.52 -18.81
N LEU A 27 3.92 -10.49 -18.11
CA LEU A 27 4.28 -11.80 -18.70
C LEU A 27 3.04 -12.61 -19.09
N ALA A 28 1.92 -12.41 -18.41
CA ALA A 28 0.63 -13.00 -18.75
C ALA A 28 -0.08 -12.29 -19.92
N GLY A 29 0.47 -11.19 -20.44
CA GLY A 29 -0.05 -10.47 -21.61
C GLY A 29 -0.86 -9.21 -21.31
N GLY A 30 -0.96 -8.76 -20.05
CA GLY A 30 -1.61 -7.49 -19.70
C GLY A 30 -0.85 -6.30 -20.28
N ASP A 31 -1.57 -5.35 -20.91
CA ASP A 31 -0.94 -4.20 -21.56
C ASP A 31 -0.81 -2.95 -20.67
N PHE A 32 -1.57 -2.95 -19.56
CA PHE A 32 -1.70 -1.92 -18.53
C PHE A 32 -2.06 -0.55 -19.08
N ARG A 33 -2.78 -0.48 -20.21
CA ARG A 33 -3.22 0.77 -20.83
C ARG A 33 -4.65 1.10 -20.39
N PHE A 34 -4.92 2.39 -20.29
CA PHE A 34 -6.23 2.93 -19.97
C PHE A 34 -6.39 4.32 -20.59
N THR A 35 -7.63 4.76 -20.73
CA THR A 35 -7.96 6.06 -21.29
C THR A 35 -8.07 7.11 -20.19
N THR A 36 -7.47 8.27 -20.41
CA THR A 36 -7.66 9.46 -19.57
C THR A 36 -8.22 10.60 -20.41
N PRO A 37 -8.73 11.68 -19.77
CA PRO A 37 -9.14 12.89 -20.50
C PRO A 37 -8.01 13.53 -21.32
N SER A 38 -6.74 13.27 -20.98
CA SER A 38 -5.57 13.77 -21.71
C SER A 38 -5.04 12.80 -22.78
N GLY A 39 -5.66 11.63 -22.95
CA GLY A 39 -5.29 10.63 -23.94
C GLY A 39 -4.96 9.26 -23.33
N PRO A 40 -4.47 8.31 -24.14
CA PRO A 40 -4.12 6.98 -23.66
C PRO A 40 -2.91 7.03 -22.72
N ALA A 41 -3.06 6.45 -21.52
CA ALA A 41 -2.02 6.32 -20.52
C ALA A 41 -1.65 4.84 -20.31
N ARG A 42 -0.56 4.61 -19.56
CA ARG A 42 -0.12 3.26 -19.16
C ARG A 42 0.34 3.29 -17.71
N VAL A 43 0.00 2.24 -16.97
CA VAL A 43 0.60 1.95 -15.67
C VAL A 43 1.88 1.17 -15.89
N ASP A 44 3.03 1.83 -15.72
CA ASP A 44 4.35 1.20 -15.80
C ASP A 44 4.90 0.84 -14.41
N ALA A 45 6.07 0.19 -14.39
CA ALA A 45 6.72 -0.24 -13.15
C ALA A 45 7.00 0.92 -12.18
N VAL A 46 7.38 2.10 -12.70
CA VAL A 46 7.64 3.29 -11.87
C VAL A 46 6.36 3.78 -11.23
N THR A 47 5.26 3.80 -12.00
CA THR A 47 3.92 4.15 -11.53
C THR A 47 3.46 3.19 -10.43
N VAL A 48 3.62 1.87 -10.63
CA VAL A 48 3.28 0.85 -9.62
C VAL A 48 4.08 1.06 -8.34
N ALA A 49 5.39 1.26 -8.43
CA ALA A 49 6.24 1.50 -7.26
C ALA A 49 5.83 2.79 -6.53
N GLY A 50 5.65 3.88 -7.27
CA GLY A 50 5.23 5.17 -6.71
C GLY A 50 3.88 5.09 -6.00
N PHE A 51 2.87 4.49 -6.63
CA PHE A 51 1.52 4.33 -6.05
C PHE A 51 1.47 3.31 -4.90
N SER A 52 2.45 2.42 -4.80
CA SER A 52 2.58 1.52 -3.65
C SER A 52 3.27 2.21 -2.46
N VAL A 53 4.31 3.00 -2.73
CA VAL A 53 5.16 3.59 -1.69
C VAL A 53 4.57 4.88 -1.12
N ILE A 54 4.16 5.81 -1.97
CA ILE A 54 3.80 7.18 -1.53
C ILE A 54 2.61 7.16 -0.56
N PRO A 55 1.46 6.51 -0.89
CA PRO A 55 0.32 6.47 0.02
C PRO A 55 0.63 5.70 1.30
N LEU A 56 1.38 4.60 1.20
CA LEU A 56 1.73 3.75 2.34
C LEU A 56 2.65 4.50 3.32
N VAL A 57 3.69 5.17 2.83
CA VAL A 57 4.59 5.98 3.65
C VAL A 57 3.82 7.11 4.31
N ALA A 58 2.96 7.82 3.57
CA ALA A 58 2.15 8.89 4.13
C ALA A 58 1.26 8.38 5.28
N GLY A 59 0.50 7.30 5.06
CA GLY A 59 -0.37 6.71 6.07
C GLY A 59 0.38 6.20 7.30
N LEU A 60 1.48 5.45 7.09
CA LEU A 60 2.27 4.91 8.19
C LEU A 60 3.07 5.99 8.93
N ALA A 61 3.49 7.06 8.27
CA ALA A 61 4.13 8.20 8.92
C ALA A 61 3.14 8.90 9.88
N VAL A 62 1.91 9.16 9.42
CA VAL A 62 0.84 9.70 10.28
C VAL A 62 0.60 8.78 11.48
N ALA A 63 0.47 7.48 11.25
CA ALA A 63 0.30 6.51 12.35
C ALA A 63 1.50 6.50 13.30
N ALA A 64 2.73 6.55 12.80
CA ALA A 64 3.95 6.55 13.61
C ALA A 64 4.11 7.81 14.47
N LEU A 65 3.62 8.96 13.99
CA LEU A 65 3.62 10.23 14.72
C LEU A 65 2.51 10.31 15.77
N LEU A 66 1.35 9.69 15.51
CA LEU A 66 0.18 9.77 16.38
C LEU A 66 0.06 8.60 17.37
N ALA A 67 0.63 7.42 17.09
CA ALA A 67 0.57 6.25 17.95
C ALA A 67 1.02 6.46 19.42
N PRO A 68 2.03 7.31 19.73
CA PRO A 68 2.39 7.61 21.12
C PRO A 68 1.30 8.35 21.87
N ARG A 69 0.53 9.18 21.15
CA ARG A 69 -0.45 10.10 21.74
C ARG A 69 -1.78 9.41 22.01
N ALA A 70 -2.11 8.36 21.25
CA ALA A 70 -3.40 7.69 21.35
C ALA A 70 -3.31 6.21 20.96
N GLY A 71 -3.67 5.31 21.89
CA GLY A 71 -3.57 3.86 21.67
C GLY A 71 -4.52 3.34 20.58
N TRP A 72 -5.63 4.04 20.35
CA TRP A 72 -6.61 3.67 19.32
C TRP A 72 -6.09 3.91 17.89
N VAL A 73 -5.08 4.76 17.70
CA VAL A 73 -4.53 5.11 16.36
C VAL A 73 -4.02 3.88 15.64
N VAL A 74 -3.37 2.96 16.35
CA VAL A 74 -2.85 1.72 15.76
C VAL A 74 -3.99 0.86 15.24
N ARG A 75 -5.08 0.73 16.02
CA ARG A 75 -6.27 -0.02 15.59
C ARG A 75 -6.97 0.65 14.41
N ALA A 76 -7.10 1.98 14.44
CA ALA A 76 -7.66 2.73 13.33
C ALA A 76 -6.83 2.53 12.05
N ALA A 77 -5.50 2.58 12.14
CA ALA A 77 -4.62 2.33 10.99
C ALA A 77 -4.76 0.89 10.45
N GLN A 78 -4.91 -0.11 11.33
CA GLN A 78 -5.13 -1.50 10.93
C GLN A 78 -6.47 -1.74 10.22
N ILE A 79 -7.45 -0.85 10.37
CA ILE A 79 -8.77 -0.96 9.74
C ILE A 79 -8.85 -0.04 8.53
N ALA A 80 -8.61 1.25 8.73
CA ALA A 80 -8.74 2.27 7.70
C ALA A 80 -7.73 2.07 6.56
N GLY A 81 -6.50 1.64 6.86
CA GLY A 81 -5.49 1.40 5.83
C GLY A 81 -5.90 0.31 4.83
N PRO A 82 -6.22 -0.91 5.29
CA PRO A 82 -6.77 -1.95 4.43
C PRO A 82 -8.06 -1.56 3.70
N LEU A 83 -8.98 -0.90 4.39
CA LEU A 83 -10.22 -0.43 3.76
C LEU A 83 -9.95 0.56 2.63
N LEU A 84 -9.04 1.50 2.83
CA LEU A 84 -8.64 2.45 1.79
C LEU A 84 -7.97 1.74 0.61
N ALA A 85 -7.08 0.77 0.87
CA ALA A 85 -6.45 -0.02 -0.19
C ALA A 85 -7.47 -0.82 -1.02
N VAL A 86 -8.52 -1.36 -0.40
CA VAL A 86 -9.61 -2.03 -1.13
C VAL A 86 -10.48 -1.01 -1.86
N ALA A 87 -10.76 0.14 -1.24
CA ALA A 87 -11.57 1.20 -1.84
C ALA A 87 -10.94 1.76 -3.12
N THR A 88 -9.61 1.84 -3.23
CA THR A 88 -8.95 2.29 -4.47
C THR A 88 -9.11 1.29 -5.62
N ILE A 89 -9.37 0.01 -5.35
CA ILE A 89 -9.74 -0.95 -6.40
C ILE A 89 -11.07 -0.51 -7.03
N ALA A 90 -12.09 -0.28 -6.19
CA ALA A 90 -13.40 0.14 -6.63
C ALA A 90 -13.41 1.55 -7.25
N GLY A 91 -12.60 2.48 -6.72
CA GLY A 91 -12.58 3.87 -7.14
C GLY A 91 -11.67 4.18 -8.33
N MET A 92 -10.57 3.43 -8.52
CA MET A 92 -9.55 3.74 -9.52
C MET A 92 -9.26 2.60 -10.49
N THR A 93 -9.40 1.34 -10.08
CA THR A 93 -9.02 0.19 -10.93
C THR A 93 -10.20 -0.34 -11.75
N LEU A 94 -11.36 -0.58 -11.10
CA LEU A 94 -12.56 -1.09 -11.78
C LEU A 94 -13.20 -0.12 -12.77
N PRO A 95 -13.24 1.21 -12.52
CA PRO A 95 -13.83 2.15 -13.47
C PRO A 95 -12.93 2.43 -14.67
N ALA A 96 -11.65 2.07 -14.58
CA ALA A 96 -10.72 2.21 -15.69
C ALA A 96 -10.94 1.10 -16.72
N ASP A 97 -10.75 1.44 -17.99
CA ASP A 97 -10.96 0.58 -19.16
C ASP A 97 -9.78 -0.35 -19.45
N PHE A 98 -9.16 -0.88 -18.38
CA PHE A 98 -8.07 -1.85 -18.50
C PHE A 98 -8.57 -3.19 -19.08
N ASP A 99 -7.66 -3.92 -19.73
CA ASP A 99 -7.91 -5.33 -20.03
C ASP A 99 -8.07 -6.17 -18.75
N THR A 100 -8.64 -7.37 -18.87
CA THR A 100 -8.93 -8.24 -17.72
C THR A 100 -7.68 -8.60 -16.92
N ILE A 101 -6.56 -8.90 -17.58
CA ILE A 101 -5.31 -9.30 -16.92
C ILE A 101 -4.72 -8.12 -16.16
N SER A 102 -4.69 -6.93 -16.78
CA SER A 102 -4.25 -5.69 -16.12
C SER A 102 -5.13 -5.34 -14.92
N THR A 103 -6.45 -5.44 -15.06
CA THR A 103 -7.42 -5.19 -13.97
C THR A 103 -7.15 -6.09 -12.78
N VAL A 104 -7.04 -7.41 -13.00
CA VAL A 104 -6.77 -8.38 -11.94
C VAL A 104 -5.41 -8.13 -11.31
N SER A 105 -4.38 -7.88 -12.12
CA SER A 105 -3.01 -7.64 -11.63
C SER A 105 -2.93 -6.39 -10.75
N LEU A 106 -3.55 -5.29 -11.19
CA LEU A 106 -3.60 -4.04 -10.42
C LEU A 106 -4.45 -4.18 -9.15
N ALA A 107 -5.58 -4.91 -9.20
CA ALA A 107 -6.37 -5.21 -8.02
C ALA A 107 -5.55 -6.02 -6.98
N LEU A 108 -4.79 -7.01 -7.44
CA LEU A 108 -3.88 -7.78 -6.58
C LEU A 108 -2.80 -6.90 -5.95
N CYS A 109 -2.21 -5.96 -6.69
CA CYS A 109 -1.25 -4.98 -6.14
C CYS A 109 -1.85 -4.14 -4.99
N HIS A 110 -3.16 -3.91 -4.98
CA HIS A 110 -3.80 -3.23 -3.86
C HIS A 110 -4.07 -4.17 -2.69
N LEU A 111 -4.50 -5.40 -2.97
CA LEU A 111 -4.77 -6.42 -1.95
C LEU A 111 -3.51 -6.84 -1.18
N THR A 112 -2.35 -6.88 -1.84
CA THR A 112 -1.05 -7.16 -1.18
C THR A 112 -0.69 -6.12 -0.12
N LEU A 113 -1.18 -4.89 -0.23
CA LEU A 113 -0.95 -3.84 0.77
C LEU A 113 -1.66 -4.13 2.10
N VAL A 114 -2.78 -4.86 2.08
CA VAL A 114 -3.56 -5.18 3.28
C VAL A 114 -2.70 -5.87 4.36
N PRO A 115 -2.07 -7.04 4.11
CA PRO A 115 -1.23 -7.67 5.12
C PRO A 115 -0.01 -6.83 5.49
N ILE A 116 0.57 -6.08 4.54
CA ILE A 116 1.73 -5.21 4.79
C ILE A 116 1.37 -4.11 5.79
N ILE A 117 0.22 -3.44 5.59
CA ILE A 117 -0.28 -2.38 6.47
C ILE A 117 -0.56 -2.94 7.87
N VAL A 118 -1.24 -4.08 7.97
CA VAL A 118 -1.60 -4.69 9.26
C VAL A 118 -0.35 -5.03 10.08
N VAL A 119 0.66 -5.64 9.44
CA VAL A 119 1.93 -6.01 10.07
C VAL A 119 2.72 -4.77 10.48
N ALA A 120 2.83 -3.77 9.60
CA ALA A 120 3.54 -2.53 9.88
C ALA A 120 2.90 -1.75 11.04
N ALA A 121 1.58 -1.59 11.03
CA ALA A 121 0.84 -0.92 12.11
C ALA A 121 1.01 -1.65 13.45
N ALA A 122 0.93 -2.99 13.46
CA ALA A 122 1.18 -3.79 14.67
C ALA A 122 2.62 -3.59 15.20
N ALA A 123 3.62 -3.51 14.32
CA ALA A 123 5.01 -3.25 14.70
C ALA A 123 5.21 -1.85 15.29
N LEU A 124 4.51 -0.83 14.77
CA LEU A 124 4.48 0.51 15.35
C LEU A 124 3.85 0.51 16.75
N GLY A 125 2.78 -0.26 16.96
CA GLY A 125 2.11 -0.40 18.26
C GLY A 125 2.97 -1.07 19.33
N ARG A 126 3.72 -2.13 18.98
CA ARG A 126 4.62 -2.81 19.93
C ARG A 126 5.73 -1.89 20.47
N SER A 127 6.22 -0.97 19.63
CA SER A 127 7.25 0.00 20.03
C SER A 127 6.77 0.98 21.11
N ARG A 128 5.45 1.14 21.30
CA ARG A 128 4.89 1.96 22.38
C ARG A 128 4.97 1.24 23.73
N VAL A 129 4.56 -0.03 23.77
CA VAL A 129 4.51 -0.83 25.02
C VAL A 129 5.88 -0.91 25.68
N THR A 130 6.95 -1.06 24.90
CA THR A 130 8.32 -1.08 25.42
C THR A 130 8.75 0.25 26.02
N ALA A 131 8.30 1.39 25.48
CA ALA A 131 8.63 2.71 26.00
C ALA A 131 7.88 3.05 27.30
N GLU A 132 6.67 2.49 27.48
CA GLU A 132 5.85 2.65 28.69
C GLU A 132 6.32 1.73 29.84
N ALA A 133 7.12 0.69 29.54
CA ALA A 133 7.64 -0.29 30.48
C ALA A 133 9.03 0.04 31.04
N VAL A 134 9.66 1.15 30.62
CA VAL A 134 10.93 1.65 31.19
C VAL A 134 10.57 2.80 32.16
N PRO A 135 10.68 2.61 33.49
CA PRO A 135 10.35 3.61 34.49
C PRO A 135 11.35 4.77 34.55
#